data_AF-A0A3D0GUH4-F1
#
_entry.id   AF-A0A3D0GUH4-F1
#
_cell.length_a   1.000
_cell.length_b   1.000
_cell.length_c   1.000
_cell.angle_alpha   90.00
_cell.angle_beta   90.00
_cell.angle_gamma   90.00
#
_symmetry.space_group_name_H-M   'P 1'
#
loop_
_entity.id
_entity.type
_entity.pdbx_description
1 polymer ?
#
loop_
_entity_poly.entity_id
_entity_poly.type
_entity_poly.pdbx_seq_one_letter_code
_entity_poly.pdbx_strand_id
1 'polypeptide(L)'
;MDTQKDNNNSPEEIIHSVIRKLSKLNYVKPTDLPNIDLYMDQITTFMDSHLSDIKRNNDDKILTKTMINNYSKNKILPPSDKKKYSKDHIIVLLFIYYFKNIMSITDIQTLLWPLTENFFDNKKSLNLEEIYKTVFKLETKQIADIARSISKQFKLSEESFKDIKDDDEREYLQLFSFICLLSFDIFIKKYMIESLLDDYISKKEKKTKEDKKAEKKKEK
;
A
#
# COMPACT_ATOMS: atom_id res chain seq x y z
N MET A 1 -8.18 24.79 32.23
CA MET A 1 -8.70 23.57 32.88
C MET A 1 -8.79 22.52 31.79
N ASP A 2 -7.69 21.78 31.67
CA ASP A 2 -7.52 20.67 30.75
C ASP A 2 -8.47 19.53 31.11
N THR A 3 -9.27 19.08 30.16
CA THR A 3 -9.91 17.77 30.24
C THR A 3 -9.06 16.78 29.46
N GLN A 4 -8.05 16.21 30.14
CA GLN A 4 -7.56 14.88 29.79
C GLN A 4 -8.74 13.92 30.00
N LYS A 5 -9.33 13.44 28.91
CA LYS A 5 -10.21 12.27 28.97
C LYS A 5 -9.30 11.06 29.10
N ASP A 6 -9.28 10.47 30.29
CA ASP A 6 -8.78 9.13 30.52
C ASP A 6 -9.46 8.18 29.55
N ASN A 7 -8.71 7.77 28.52
CA ASN A 7 -9.16 6.84 27.49
C ASN A 7 -8.73 5.44 27.93
N ASN A 8 -9.29 4.98 29.05
CA ASN A 8 -8.95 3.72 29.69
C ASN A 8 -9.75 2.57 29.07
N ASN A 9 -9.60 2.37 27.76
CA ASN A 9 -10.18 1.22 27.06
C ASN A 9 -9.25 0.02 27.23
N SER A 10 -9.81 -1.17 27.50
CA SER A 10 -8.99 -2.39 27.58
C SER A 10 -8.30 -2.67 26.24
N PRO A 11 -7.16 -3.39 26.20
CA PRO A 11 -6.52 -3.81 24.96
C PRO A 11 -7.49 -4.50 23.98
N GLU A 12 -8.43 -5.28 24.52
CA GLU A 12 -9.51 -5.93 23.77
C GLU A 12 -10.45 -4.93 23.08
N GLU A 13 -10.91 -3.90 23.79
CA GLU A 13 -11.77 -2.86 23.22
C GLU A 13 -11.06 -2.06 22.12
N ILE A 14 -9.77 -1.79 22.30
CA ILE A 14 -8.93 -1.14 21.29
C ILE A 14 -8.85 -2.03 20.05
N ILE A 15 -8.61 -3.33 20.21
CA ILE A 15 -8.48 -4.27 19.09
C ILE A 15 -9.81 -4.43 18.34
N HIS A 16 -10.93 -4.56 19.03
CA HIS A 16 -12.25 -4.59 18.39
C HIS A 16 -12.60 -3.27 17.71
N SER A 17 -12.17 -2.13 18.26
CA SER A 17 -12.27 -0.83 17.61
C SER A 17 -11.44 -0.78 16.33
N VAL A 18 -10.19 -1.25 16.37
CA VAL A 18 -9.30 -1.32 15.21
C VAL A 18 -9.88 -2.23 14.13
N ILE A 19 -10.33 -3.45 14.46
CA ILE A 19 -10.95 -4.37 13.49
C ILE A 19 -12.20 -3.75 12.83
N ARG A 20 -13.01 -3.02 13.60
CA ARG A 20 -14.17 -2.27 13.05
C ARG A 20 -13.77 -1.07 12.19
N LYS A 21 -12.60 -0.46 12.43
CA LYS A 21 -12.04 0.59 11.56
C LYS A 21 -11.43 -0.02 10.30
N LEU A 22 -10.87 -1.24 10.35
CA LEU A 22 -10.32 -1.92 9.18
C LEU A 22 -11.39 -2.16 8.09
N SER A 23 -12.64 -2.45 8.48
CA SER A 23 -13.75 -2.57 7.51
C SER A 23 -14.15 -1.24 6.86
N LYS A 24 -13.62 -0.12 7.38
CA LYS A 24 -13.80 1.24 6.87
C LYS A 24 -12.52 1.84 6.29
N LEU A 25 -11.41 1.09 6.22
CA LEU A 25 -10.17 1.58 5.60
C LEU A 25 -10.46 1.84 4.11
N ASN A 26 -10.67 3.12 3.82
CA ASN A 26 -11.01 3.60 2.50
C ASN A 26 -9.74 3.69 1.67
N TYR A 27 -9.50 2.68 0.85
CA TYR A 27 -8.83 2.93 -0.41
C TYR A 27 -9.64 3.95 -1.20
N VAL A 28 -8.96 4.83 -1.94
CA VAL A 28 -9.64 5.77 -2.85
C VAL A 28 -10.48 4.97 -3.85
N LYS A 29 -11.80 5.18 -3.88
CA LYS A 29 -12.63 4.42 -4.82
C LYS A 29 -12.33 4.91 -6.23
N PRO A 30 -12.41 4.04 -7.25
CA PRO A 30 -12.25 4.48 -8.63
C PRO A 30 -13.23 5.57 -9.05
N THR A 31 -14.42 5.64 -8.44
CA THR A 31 -15.44 6.68 -8.66
C THR A 31 -15.04 8.05 -8.11
N ASP A 32 -14.11 8.08 -7.15
CA ASP A 32 -13.67 9.31 -6.49
C ASP A 32 -12.49 9.94 -7.24
N LEU A 33 -11.91 9.23 -8.21
CA LEU A 33 -10.84 9.75 -9.06
C LEU A 33 -11.35 10.93 -9.89
N PRO A 34 -10.61 12.06 -9.92
CA PRO A 34 -11.04 13.24 -10.67
C PRO A 34 -11.03 12.97 -12.18
N ASN A 35 -12.02 13.54 -12.87
CA ASN A 35 -12.12 13.48 -14.34
C ASN A 35 -11.45 14.66 -15.05
N ILE A 36 -10.76 15.52 -14.29
CA ILE A 36 -9.99 16.66 -14.81
C ILE A 36 -8.55 16.56 -14.35
N ASP A 37 -7.63 17.11 -15.14
CA ASP A 37 -6.24 17.21 -14.72
C ASP A 37 -6.09 18.22 -13.58
N LEU A 38 -5.25 17.86 -12.61
CA LEU A 38 -5.04 18.65 -11.40
C LEU A 38 -3.68 19.34 -11.40
N TYR A 39 -3.64 20.55 -10.85
CA TYR A 39 -2.39 21.19 -10.47
C TYR A 39 -1.80 20.55 -9.20
N MET A 40 -0.50 20.72 -8.99
CA MET A 40 0.25 20.15 -7.85
C MET A 40 -0.47 20.28 -6.49
N ASP A 41 -0.95 21.49 -6.15
CA ASP A 41 -1.63 21.75 -4.88
C ASP A 41 -2.97 21.02 -4.75
N GLN A 42 -3.67 20.81 -5.87
CA GLN A 42 -4.93 20.08 -5.89
C GLN A 42 -4.69 18.58 -5.70
N ILE A 43 -3.57 18.04 -6.17
CA ILE A 43 -3.21 16.62 -5.93
C ILE A 43 -2.90 16.40 -4.46
N THR A 44 -2.08 17.26 -3.84
CA THR A 44 -1.78 17.11 -2.40
C THR A 44 -3.06 17.23 -1.57
N THR A 45 -3.96 18.15 -1.93
CA THR A 45 -5.27 18.28 -1.29
C THR A 45 -6.16 17.06 -1.49
N PHE A 46 -6.20 16.51 -2.72
CA PHE A 46 -6.94 15.30 -3.03
C PHE A 46 -6.43 14.11 -2.20
N MET A 47 -5.12 13.91 -2.17
CA MET A 47 -4.49 12.83 -1.42
C MET A 47 -4.71 13.00 0.09
N ASP A 48 -4.56 14.21 0.63
CA ASP A 48 -4.80 14.49 2.05
C ASP A 48 -6.26 14.23 2.44
N SER A 49 -7.23 14.68 1.62
CA SER A 49 -8.66 14.52 1.94
C SER A 49 -9.14 13.06 1.93
N HIS A 50 -8.54 12.19 1.12
CA HIS A 50 -8.98 10.80 1.01
C HIS A 50 -8.17 9.81 1.86
N LEU A 51 -6.94 10.16 2.26
CA LEU A 51 -6.04 9.24 2.97
C LEU A 51 -5.73 9.70 4.41
N SER A 52 -6.32 10.81 4.87
CA SER A 52 -6.11 11.38 6.22
C SER A 52 -6.45 10.41 7.34
N ASP A 53 -7.51 9.62 7.18
CA ASP A 53 -7.97 8.64 8.17
C ASP A 53 -6.96 7.52 8.43
N ILE A 54 -5.97 7.35 7.53
CA ILE A 54 -4.94 6.30 7.59
C ILE A 54 -3.65 6.82 8.26
N LYS A 55 -3.57 8.12 8.56
CA LYS A 55 -2.40 8.69 9.24
C LYS A 55 -2.25 8.11 10.65
N ARG A 56 -1.01 7.79 11.04
CA ARG A 56 -0.71 7.40 12.41
C ARG A 56 -0.79 8.61 13.34
N ASN A 57 -0.23 9.74 12.89
CA ASN A 57 -0.29 11.03 13.58
C ASN A 57 -0.88 12.10 12.67
N ASN A 58 -1.60 13.07 13.22
CA ASN A 58 -2.22 14.16 12.45
C ASN A 58 -1.19 14.97 11.64
N ASP A 59 0.04 15.08 12.14
CA ASP A 59 1.13 15.81 11.50
C ASP A 59 1.84 15.03 10.38
N ASP A 60 1.55 13.73 10.23
CA ASP A 60 2.14 12.92 9.18
C ASP A 60 1.68 13.43 7.80
N LYS A 61 2.65 13.69 6.92
CA LYS A 61 2.36 14.16 5.57
C LYS A 61 2.05 12.97 4.67
N ILE A 62 0.88 12.97 4.02
CA ILE A 62 0.50 11.92 3.06
C ILE A 62 1.39 11.99 1.84
N LEU A 63 1.47 13.17 1.23
CA LEU A 63 2.24 13.44 0.04
C LEU A 63 2.66 14.91 0.03
N THR A 64 3.90 15.19 -0.37
CA THR A 64 4.42 16.57 -0.48
C THR A 64 4.81 16.88 -1.92
N LYS A 65 4.85 18.17 -2.27
CA LYS A 65 5.36 18.63 -3.58
C LYS A 65 6.75 18.06 -3.88
N THR A 66 7.63 18.04 -2.87
CA THR A 66 8.98 17.49 -2.99
C THR A 66 8.96 16.00 -3.29
N MET A 67 8.09 15.22 -2.63
CA MET A 67 7.93 13.79 -2.92
C MET A 67 7.47 13.54 -4.37
N ILE A 68 6.44 14.26 -4.84
CA ILE A 68 5.94 14.14 -6.22
C ILE A 68 7.05 14.46 -7.22
N ASN A 69 7.80 15.54 -6.99
CA ASN A 69 8.93 15.92 -7.83
C ASN A 69 10.04 14.85 -7.82
N ASN A 70 10.31 14.23 -6.67
CA ASN A 70 11.30 13.15 -6.56
C ASN A 70 10.85 11.89 -7.32
N TYR A 71 9.57 11.52 -7.24
CA TYR A 71 9.04 10.39 -8.00
C TYR A 71 9.13 10.63 -9.51
N SER A 72 8.91 11.87 -9.96
CA SER A 72 9.10 12.24 -11.37
C SER A 72 10.56 12.20 -11.79
N LYS A 73 11.46 12.80 -11.01
CA LYS A 73 12.91 12.80 -11.28
C LYS A 73 13.49 11.39 -11.34
N ASN A 74 13.04 10.50 -10.46
CA ASN A 74 13.48 9.10 -10.41
C ASN A 74 12.73 8.19 -11.39
N LYS A 75 11.92 8.74 -12.30
CA LYS A 75 11.19 8.02 -13.35
C LYS A 75 10.23 6.94 -12.83
N ILE A 76 9.70 7.14 -11.62
CA ILE A 76 8.65 6.29 -11.04
C ILE A 76 7.28 6.80 -11.46
N LEU A 77 7.16 8.12 -11.58
CA LEU A 77 5.98 8.84 -12.06
C LEU A 77 6.35 9.56 -13.37
N PRO A 78 5.53 9.46 -14.44
CA PRO A 78 5.70 10.32 -15.61
C PRO A 78 5.70 11.81 -15.24
N PRO A 79 6.43 12.67 -15.97
CA PRO A 79 6.44 14.10 -15.69
C PRO A 79 5.07 14.72 -15.99
N SER A 80 4.72 15.77 -15.24
CA SER A 80 3.49 16.54 -15.47
C SER A 80 3.45 17.14 -16.88
N ASP A 81 2.28 17.18 -17.50
CA ASP A 81 2.07 17.95 -18.74
C ASP A 81 1.61 19.37 -18.40
N LYS A 82 2.37 20.39 -18.84
CA LYS A 82 2.06 21.82 -18.59
C LYS A 82 1.67 22.14 -17.14
N LYS A 83 2.40 21.55 -16.17
CA LYS A 83 2.18 21.66 -14.71
C LYS A 83 0.88 21.01 -14.19
N LYS A 84 0.24 20.18 -15.01
CA LYS A 84 -0.95 19.42 -14.67
C LYS A 84 -0.66 17.93 -14.63
N TYR A 85 -1.44 17.23 -13.83
CA TYR A 85 -1.32 15.81 -13.58
C TYR A 85 -2.67 15.18 -13.89
N SER A 86 -2.65 14.26 -14.85
CA SER A 86 -3.83 13.49 -15.25
C SER A 86 -4.28 12.50 -14.18
N LYS A 87 -5.45 11.92 -14.39
CA LYS A 87 -5.97 10.82 -13.57
C LYS A 87 -4.96 9.67 -13.43
N ASP A 88 -4.22 9.35 -14.49
CA ASP A 88 -3.20 8.31 -14.47
C ASP A 88 -2.06 8.64 -13.50
N HIS A 89 -1.64 9.90 -13.41
CA HIS A 89 -0.64 10.32 -12.42
C HIS A 89 -1.15 10.07 -10.99
N ILE A 90 -2.43 10.34 -10.74
CA ILE A 90 -3.05 10.17 -9.43
C ILE A 90 -3.10 8.67 -9.08
N ILE A 91 -3.47 7.80 -10.01
CA ILE A 91 -3.45 6.34 -9.80
C ILE A 91 -2.04 5.86 -9.46
N VAL A 92 -1.02 6.31 -10.18
CA VAL A 92 0.38 5.96 -9.88
C VAL A 92 0.78 6.45 -8.48
N LEU A 93 0.42 7.68 -8.12
CA LEU A 93 0.70 8.24 -6.79
C LEU A 93 -0.02 7.47 -5.67
N LEU A 94 -1.23 6.98 -5.91
CA LEU A 94 -1.95 6.11 -4.97
C LEU A 94 -1.19 4.79 -4.76
N PHE A 95 -0.77 4.12 -5.83
CA PHE A 95 0.04 2.90 -5.70
C PHE A 95 1.35 3.15 -4.96
N ILE A 96 2.08 4.23 -5.29
CA ILE A 96 3.30 4.61 -4.56
C ILE A 96 2.99 4.81 -3.07
N TYR A 97 1.90 5.51 -2.74
CA TYR A 97 1.51 5.75 -1.35
C TYR A 97 1.18 4.44 -0.61
N TYR A 98 0.45 3.51 -1.22
CA TYR A 98 0.13 2.22 -0.61
C TYR A 98 1.37 1.33 -0.42
N PHE A 99 2.37 1.46 -1.29
CA PHE A 99 3.55 0.60 -1.29
C PHE A 99 4.73 1.14 -0.47
N LYS A 100 4.87 2.46 -0.28
CA LYS A 100 6.08 3.10 0.27
C LYS A 100 6.52 2.60 1.64
N ASN A 101 5.60 2.07 2.46
CA ASN A 101 5.91 1.56 3.80
C ASN A 101 6.18 0.04 3.82
N ILE A 102 6.01 -0.65 2.68
CA ILE A 102 6.11 -2.11 2.56
C ILE A 102 7.29 -2.51 1.67
N MET A 103 7.49 -1.77 0.58
CA MET A 103 8.50 -2.04 -0.45
C MET A 103 9.57 -0.97 -0.50
N SER A 104 10.78 -1.33 -0.96
CA SER A 104 11.82 -0.34 -1.26
C SER A 104 11.42 0.53 -2.47
N ILE A 105 12.05 1.69 -2.60
CA ILE A 105 11.77 2.57 -3.75
C ILE A 105 12.13 1.91 -5.09
N THR A 106 13.16 1.06 -5.11
CA THR A 106 13.61 0.29 -6.28
C THR A 106 12.59 -0.77 -6.67
N ASP A 107 11.98 -1.44 -5.70
CA ASP A 107 10.94 -2.45 -5.91
C ASP A 107 9.67 -1.81 -6.47
N ILE A 108 9.27 -0.67 -5.89
CA ILE A 108 8.14 0.13 -6.37
C ILE A 108 8.38 0.54 -7.83
N GLN A 109 9.58 1.03 -8.15
CA GLN A 109 9.95 1.39 -9.51
C GLN A 109 9.88 0.18 -10.45
N THR A 110 10.41 -0.97 -10.04
CA THR A 110 10.40 -2.21 -10.83
C THR A 110 8.98 -2.64 -11.17
N LEU A 111 8.07 -2.56 -10.20
CA LEU A 111 6.68 -2.96 -10.37
C LEU A 111 5.88 -1.95 -11.22
N LEU A 112 6.08 -0.65 -10.99
CA LEU A 112 5.30 0.41 -11.63
C LEU A 112 5.80 0.79 -13.03
N TRP A 113 7.10 0.62 -13.34
CA TRP A 113 7.64 1.01 -14.64
C TRP A 113 6.94 0.33 -15.83
N PRO A 114 6.74 -1.00 -15.86
CA PRO A 114 5.99 -1.63 -16.94
C PRO A 114 4.55 -1.10 -17.04
N LEU A 115 3.97 -0.70 -15.91
CA LEU A 115 2.62 -0.17 -15.86
C LEU A 115 2.55 1.22 -16.52
N THR A 116 3.44 2.13 -16.13
CA THR A 116 3.50 3.49 -16.68
C THR A 116 3.94 3.52 -18.14
N GLU A 117 4.86 2.65 -18.57
CA GLU A 117 5.28 2.63 -19.97
C GLU A 117 4.16 2.18 -20.93
N ASN A 118 3.37 1.19 -20.51
CA ASN A 118 2.44 0.48 -21.38
C ASN A 118 0.99 0.93 -21.30
N PHE A 119 0.54 1.46 -20.16
CA PHE A 119 -0.89 1.67 -19.88
C PHE A 119 -1.24 3.12 -19.50
N PHE A 120 -0.24 3.98 -19.39
CA PHE A 120 -0.40 5.41 -19.16
C PHE A 120 -0.81 6.13 -20.46
N ASP A 121 -1.64 7.17 -20.35
CA ASP A 121 -2.18 7.96 -21.47
C ASP A 121 -2.95 7.13 -22.51
N ASN A 122 -3.62 6.04 -22.08
CA ASN A 122 -4.42 5.18 -22.94
C ASN A 122 -3.67 4.62 -24.18
N LYS A 123 -2.36 4.36 -24.05
CA LYS A 123 -1.54 3.79 -25.15
C LYS A 123 -1.99 2.43 -25.65
N LYS A 124 -2.82 1.71 -24.89
CA LYS A 124 -3.33 0.37 -25.20
C LYS A 124 -4.86 0.33 -25.01
N SER A 125 -5.47 -0.75 -25.48
CA SER A 125 -6.90 -1.00 -25.33
C SER A 125 -7.36 -1.09 -23.87
N LEU A 126 -6.50 -1.59 -22.98
CA LEU A 126 -6.69 -1.56 -21.54
C LEU A 126 -6.00 -0.30 -20.99
N ASN A 127 -6.69 0.50 -20.19
CA ASN A 127 -6.11 1.69 -19.57
C ASN A 127 -5.83 1.51 -18.07
N LEU A 128 -5.07 2.45 -17.50
CA LEU A 128 -4.64 2.40 -16.11
C LEU A 128 -5.81 2.48 -15.11
N GLU A 129 -6.88 3.19 -15.46
CA GLU A 129 -8.10 3.28 -14.65
C GLU A 129 -8.80 1.91 -14.52
N GLU A 130 -8.87 1.14 -15.60
CA GLU A 130 -9.45 -0.21 -15.59
C GLU A 130 -8.60 -1.18 -14.76
N ILE A 131 -7.28 -1.06 -14.83
CA ILE A 131 -6.36 -1.83 -13.98
C ILE A 131 -6.60 -1.48 -12.51
N TYR A 132 -6.67 -0.19 -12.19
CA TYR A 132 -6.95 0.27 -10.83
C TYR A 132 -8.29 -0.24 -10.31
N LYS A 133 -9.37 -0.13 -11.11
CA LYS A 133 -10.70 -0.68 -10.78
C LYS A 133 -10.65 -2.18 -10.50
N THR A 134 -9.88 -2.92 -11.29
CA THR A 134 -9.73 -4.36 -11.14
C THR A 134 -9.03 -4.71 -9.83
N VAL A 135 -7.89 -4.07 -9.54
CA VAL A 135 -7.13 -4.27 -8.29
C VAL A 135 -7.99 -3.90 -7.08
N PHE A 136 -8.63 -2.72 -7.11
CA PHE A 136 -9.52 -2.26 -6.04
C PHE A 136 -10.65 -3.26 -5.74
N LYS A 137 -11.25 -3.85 -6.78
CA LYS A 137 -12.30 -4.87 -6.61
C LYS A 137 -11.77 -6.15 -5.97
N LEU A 138 -10.54 -6.56 -6.30
CA LEU A 138 -9.90 -7.73 -5.70
C LEU A 138 -9.59 -7.48 -4.22
N GLU A 139 -9.02 -6.32 -3.90
CA GLU A 139 -8.71 -5.90 -2.53
C GLU A 139 -9.97 -5.82 -1.68
N THR A 140 -11.04 -5.21 -2.20
CA THR A 140 -12.33 -5.08 -1.48
C THR A 140 -12.90 -6.45 -1.09
N LYS A 141 -12.77 -7.45 -1.96
CA LYS A 141 -13.20 -8.83 -1.64
C LYS A 141 -12.35 -9.46 -0.54
N GLN A 142 -11.07 -9.12 -0.49
CA GLN A 142 -10.11 -9.70 0.43
C GLN A 142 -10.21 -9.11 1.85
N ILE A 143 -10.70 -7.87 2.01
CA ILE A 143 -10.81 -7.19 3.32
C ILE A 143 -11.53 -8.06 4.36
N ALA A 144 -12.65 -8.69 3.99
CA ALA A 144 -13.41 -9.54 4.90
C ALA A 144 -12.61 -10.77 5.37
N ASP A 145 -11.80 -11.36 4.50
CA ASP A 145 -10.95 -12.51 4.83
C ASP A 145 -9.82 -12.11 5.76
N ILE A 146 -9.20 -10.94 5.50
CA ILE A 146 -8.17 -10.36 6.36
C ILE A 146 -8.73 -10.08 7.76
N ALA A 147 -9.89 -9.43 7.85
CA ALA A 147 -10.53 -9.13 9.14
C ALA A 147 -10.85 -10.41 9.94
N ARG A 148 -11.32 -11.46 9.25
CA ARG A 148 -11.53 -12.78 9.87
C ARG A 148 -10.23 -13.43 10.33
N SER A 149 -9.15 -13.34 9.54
CA SER A 149 -7.83 -13.85 9.92
C SER A 149 -7.28 -13.17 11.16
N ILE A 150 -7.34 -11.83 11.21
CA ILE A 150 -6.92 -11.02 12.36
C ILE A 150 -7.73 -11.40 13.60
N SER A 151 -9.05 -11.56 13.46
CA SER A 151 -9.92 -11.98 14.57
C SER A 151 -9.56 -13.36 15.11
N LYS A 152 -9.12 -14.29 14.25
CA LYS A 152 -8.63 -15.61 14.69
C LYS A 152 -7.30 -15.53 15.42
N GLN A 153 -6.37 -14.70 14.94
CA GLN A 153 -5.08 -14.46 15.59
C GLN A 153 -5.26 -13.83 16.96
N PHE A 154 -6.22 -12.91 17.11
CA PHE A 154 -6.55 -12.33 18.40
C PHE A 154 -7.04 -13.38 19.40
N LYS A 155 -8.01 -14.22 19.01
CA LYS A 155 -8.47 -15.32 19.85
C LYS A 155 -7.36 -16.29 20.25
N LEU A 156 -6.45 -16.59 19.31
CA LEU A 156 -5.28 -17.44 19.59
C LEU A 156 -4.36 -16.80 20.64
N SER A 157 -4.16 -15.48 20.60
CA SER A 157 -3.38 -14.80 21.63
C SER A 157 -4.07 -14.78 22.99
N GLU A 158 -5.39 -14.65 23.07
CA GLU A 158 -6.15 -14.78 24.34
C GLU A 158 -6.02 -16.18 24.96
N GLU A 159 -5.68 -17.19 24.14
CA GLU A 159 -5.47 -18.55 24.64
C GLU A 159 -4.08 -18.76 25.28
N SER A 160 -3.14 -17.84 25.06
CA SER A 160 -1.79 -17.89 25.63
C SER A 160 -1.73 -17.45 27.10
N PHE A 161 -0.76 -17.98 27.85
CA PHE A 161 -0.40 -17.54 29.21
C PHE A 161 -1.56 -17.57 30.23
N LYS A 162 -2.55 -18.46 30.06
CA LYS A 162 -3.71 -18.58 30.98
C LYS A 162 -3.35 -19.00 32.40
N ASP A 163 -2.18 -19.58 32.59
CA ASP A 163 -1.64 -20.04 33.87
C ASP A 163 -1.06 -18.90 34.73
N ILE A 164 -0.89 -17.70 34.16
CA ILE A 164 -0.46 -16.51 34.89
C ILE A 164 -1.61 -15.95 35.72
N LYS A 165 -1.36 -15.84 37.03
CA LYS A 165 -2.34 -15.38 38.02
C LYS A 165 -2.47 -13.86 38.09
N ASP A 166 -1.40 -13.14 37.75
CA ASP A 166 -1.42 -11.69 37.69
C ASP A 166 -2.14 -11.26 36.40
N ASP A 167 -3.24 -10.53 36.55
CA ASP A 167 -4.11 -10.16 35.43
C ASP A 167 -3.42 -9.16 34.48
N ASP A 168 -2.67 -8.20 35.03
CA ASP A 168 -1.98 -7.17 34.24
C ASP A 168 -0.83 -7.78 33.43
N GLU A 169 -0.05 -8.68 34.03
CA GLU A 169 1.02 -9.42 33.35
C GLU A 169 0.45 -10.30 32.23
N ARG A 170 -0.65 -11.00 32.52
CA ARG A 170 -1.31 -11.86 31.53
C ARG A 170 -1.83 -11.05 30.34
N GLU A 171 -2.55 -9.94 30.58
CA GLU A 171 -3.05 -9.07 29.52
C GLU A 171 -1.92 -8.51 28.64
N TYR A 172 -0.83 -8.07 29.26
CA TYR A 172 0.34 -7.58 28.52
C TYR A 172 0.95 -8.68 27.62
N LEU A 173 1.14 -9.90 28.14
CA LEU A 173 1.73 -10.99 27.38
C LEU A 173 0.83 -11.47 26.23
N GLN A 174 -0.49 -11.45 26.42
CA GLN A 174 -1.45 -11.75 25.37
C GLN A 174 -1.43 -10.67 24.27
N LEU A 175 -1.40 -9.39 24.65
CA LEU A 175 -1.23 -8.28 23.70
C LEU A 175 0.08 -8.39 22.92
N PHE A 176 1.19 -8.64 23.61
CA PHE A 176 2.49 -8.84 22.99
C PHE A 176 2.46 -10.00 21.99
N SER A 177 1.87 -11.13 22.36
CA SER A 177 1.70 -12.29 21.49
C SER A 177 0.88 -11.96 20.24
N PHE A 178 -0.21 -11.20 20.38
CA PHE A 178 -1.00 -10.74 19.26
C PHE A 178 -0.19 -9.88 18.29
N ILE A 179 0.58 -8.92 18.82
CA ILE A 179 1.45 -8.05 18.01
C ILE A 179 2.51 -8.88 17.29
N CYS A 180 3.08 -9.91 17.94
CA CYS A 180 4.03 -10.82 17.32
C CYS A 180 3.40 -11.62 16.16
N LEU A 181 2.18 -12.13 16.32
CA LEU A 181 1.46 -12.83 15.26
C LEU A 181 1.22 -11.93 14.04
N LEU A 182 0.75 -10.70 14.25
CA LEU A 182 0.56 -9.72 13.18
C LEU A 182 1.88 -9.36 12.48
N SER A 183 2.95 -9.19 13.26
CA SER A 183 4.27 -8.86 12.74
C SER A 183 4.85 -10.00 11.91
N PHE A 184 4.64 -11.25 12.33
CA PHE A 184 5.06 -12.42 11.58
C PHE A 184 4.32 -12.53 10.23
N ASP A 185 3.01 -12.28 10.22
CA ASP A 185 2.21 -12.20 8.99
C ASP A 185 2.78 -11.18 7.99
N ILE A 186 3.14 -9.99 8.47
CA ILE A 186 3.73 -8.92 7.65
C ILE A 186 5.10 -9.36 7.13
N PHE A 187 5.93 -9.96 7.98
CA PHE A 187 7.26 -10.45 7.60
C PHE A 187 7.18 -11.47 6.46
N ILE A 188 6.32 -12.49 6.59
CA ILE A 188 6.15 -13.53 5.55
C ILE A 188 5.63 -12.93 4.24
N LYS A 189 4.63 -12.03 4.31
CA LYS A 189 4.09 -11.36 3.11
C LYS A 189 5.14 -10.48 2.44
N LYS A 190 5.93 -9.74 3.22
CA LYS A 190 7.02 -8.90 2.70
C LYS A 190 8.07 -9.76 2.01
N TYR A 191 8.52 -10.84 2.64
CA TYR A 191 9.47 -11.79 2.07
C TYR A 191 8.95 -12.39 0.75
N MET A 192 7.67 -12.76 0.69
CA MET A 192 7.03 -13.22 -0.55
C MET A 192 7.05 -12.15 -1.65
N ILE A 193 6.73 -10.89 -1.33
CA ILE A 193 6.75 -9.78 -2.29
C ILE A 193 8.15 -9.61 -2.87
N GLU A 194 9.17 -9.53 -2.02
CA GLU A 194 10.57 -9.40 -2.42
C GLU A 194 10.99 -10.57 -3.32
N SER A 195 10.70 -11.81 -2.90
CA SER A 195 11.02 -13.01 -3.67
C SER A 195 10.34 -13.06 -5.06
N LEU A 196 9.09 -12.61 -5.15
CA LEU A 196 8.35 -12.54 -6.42
C LEU A 196 8.93 -11.48 -7.36
N LEU A 197 9.38 -10.35 -6.82
CA LEU A 197 10.02 -9.30 -7.60
C LEU A 197 11.40 -9.73 -8.10
N ASP A 198 12.19 -10.41 -7.26
CA ASP A 198 13.50 -10.95 -7.64
C ASP A 198 13.38 -11.96 -8.79
N ASP A 199 12.39 -12.86 -8.74
CA ASP A 199 12.11 -13.80 -9.82
C ASP A 199 11.64 -13.09 -11.10
N TYR A 200 10.77 -12.08 -10.97
CA TYR A 200 10.32 -11.26 -12.10
C TYR A 200 11.48 -10.54 -12.79
N ILE A 201 12.37 -9.91 -12.03
CA ILE A 201 13.57 -9.24 -12.55
C ILE A 201 14.49 -10.26 -13.24
N SER A 202 14.76 -11.38 -12.58
CA SER A 202 15.62 -12.44 -13.10
C SER A 202 15.14 -13.00 -14.44
N LYS A 203 13.82 -13.21 -14.59
CA LYS A 203 13.20 -13.64 -15.85
C LYS A 203 13.34 -12.60 -16.96
N LYS A 204 13.17 -11.31 -16.64
CA LYS A 204 13.32 -10.20 -17.59
C LYS A 204 14.75 -10.06 -18.08
N GLU A 205 15.74 -10.23 -17.19
CA GLU A 205 17.15 -10.20 -17.57
C GLU A 205 17.55 -11.36 -18.47
N LYS A 206 17.07 -12.58 -18.18
CA LYS A 206 17.33 -13.76 -19.02
C LYS A 206 16.79 -13.56 -20.44
N LYS A 207 15.53 -13.11 -20.56
CA LYS A 207 14.91 -12.80 -21.87
C LYS A 207 15.70 -11.76 -22.65
N THR A 208 16.12 -10.68 -22.00
CA THR A 208 16.92 -9.61 -22.64
C THR A 208 18.29 -10.13 -23.14
N LYS A 209 18.92 -11.06 -22.42
CA LYS A 209 20.19 -11.69 -22.83
C LYS A 209 19.99 -12.65 -24.02
N GLU A 210 18.87 -13.35 -24.08
CA GLU A 210 18.50 -14.24 -25.18
C GLU A 210 18.18 -13.45 -26.46
N ASP A 211 17.41 -12.38 -26.36
CA ASP A 211 17.06 -11.50 -27.50
C ASP A 211 18.31 -10.88 -28.12
N LYS A 212 19.23 -10.35 -27.31
CA LYS A 212 20.53 -9.81 -27.76
C LYS A 212 21.44 -10.86 -28.42
N LYS A 213 21.36 -12.13 -28.01
CA LYS A 213 22.09 -13.23 -28.63
C LYS A 213 21.47 -13.65 -29.97
N ALA A 214 20.15 -13.55 -30.10
CA ALA A 214 19.44 -13.84 -31.34
C ALA A 214 19.68 -12.76 -32.41
N GLU A 215 19.70 -11.48 -32.03
CA GLU A 215 20.03 -10.37 -32.96
C GLU A 215 21.46 -10.47 -33.52
N LYS A 216 22.45 -10.72 -32.65
CA LYS A 216 23.86 -10.91 -33.09
C LYS A 216 24.10 -12.11 -34.01
N LYS A 217 23.17 -13.08 -34.03
CA LYS A 217 23.21 -14.23 -34.95
C LYS A 217 22.52 -13.97 -36.29
N LYS A 218 21.69 -12.91 -36.40
CA LYS A 218 21.03 -12.50 -37.65
C LYS A 218 21.85 -11.48 -38.45
N GLU A 219 22.79 -10.80 -37.79
CA GLU A 219 23.73 -9.85 -38.43
C GLU A 219 25.03 -10.52 -38.94
N LYS A 220 25.15 -11.84 -38.82
CA LYS A 220 26.24 -12.66 -39.39
C LYS A 220 25.67 -13.61 -40.43
#